data_AF-A0A2Z6NYG2-F1
#
_entry.id   AF-A0A2Z6NYG2-F1
#
_cell.length_a   1.000
_cell.length_b   1.000
_cell.length_c   1.000
_cell.angle_alpha   90.00
_cell.angle_beta   90.00
_cell.angle_gamma   90.00
#
_symmetry.space_group_name_H-M   'P 1'
#
loop_
_entity.id
_entity.type
_entity.pdbx_description
1 polymer ?
#
loop_
_entity_poly.entity_id
_entity_poly.type
_entity_poly.pdbx_seq_one_letter_code
_entity_poly.pdbx_strand_id
1 'polypeptide(L)'
;MSGTTGERKRDDHDTGSDGDAEAHPPPKKSLKKDSDEDNFDDIVKTEEDFIFSGRNTAKQQQKYEGVATFLSKYTVGNKFPDAFEHICSMQNWEEELFITKPENWSPSAVYQATRIFVHNFGATKCQHFFRIVLLPRVRKDIYENNHLNIALYRSLQKALQKPSAFCKGILIPLCESRTCTPREECIVGSIIEKKAFPLLYLCITLFKLSGMVYCGTISYFIKVLLEKNYSLPESVLDAVVAHFMRFVDKTRITPVIWHQSLLTFVQR
;
A
#
# COMPACT_ATOMS: atom_id res chain seq x y z
N MET A 1 73.20 20.07 -57.49
CA MET A 1 72.50 20.92 -58.47
C MET A 1 71.78 22.01 -57.69
N SER A 2 72.17 23.26 -57.95
CA SER A 2 71.56 24.52 -57.49
C SER A 2 70.06 24.59 -57.81
N GLY A 3 69.19 25.40 -57.19
CA GLY A 3 69.35 26.46 -56.20
C GLY A 3 67.99 27.13 -55.88
N THR A 4 67.91 27.68 -54.67
CA THR A 4 67.25 28.95 -54.22
C THR A 4 66.01 29.54 -54.90
N THR A 5 64.96 29.75 -54.11
CA THR A 5 64.13 30.99 -53.96
C THR A 5 63.18 30.74 -52.76
N GLY A 6 62.80 31.62 -51.84
CA GLY A 6 62.96 33.05 -51.57
C GLY A 6 61.80 33.45 -50.62
N GLU A 7 62.14 34.03 -49.46
CA GLU A 7 61.40 35.00 -48.59
C GLU A 7 59.90 35.32 -48.90
N ARG A 8 58.95 35.49 -47.94
CA ARG A 8 58.93 36.33 -46.72
C ARG A 8 57.57 36.23 -45.95
N LYS A 9 57.64 36.38 -44.61
CA LYS A 9 56.71 36.99 -43.59
C LYS A 9 55.20 36.60 -43.55
N ARG A 10 54.59 36.03 -42.49
CA ARG A 10 54.29 36.50 -41.09
C ARG A 10 53.56 37.86 -41.05
N ASP A 11 52.41 38.10 -40.43
CA ASP A 11 51.62 37.54 -39.30
C ASP A 11 50.09 37.69 -39.63
N ASP A 12 49.08 37.11 -38.99
CA ASP A 12 48.61 37.30 -37.61
C ASP A 12 47.47 36.32 -37.24
N HIS A 13 47.30 36.15 -35.93
CA HIS A 13 46.25 35.47 -35.17
C HIS A 13 44.82 35.48 -35.73
N ASP A 14 44.14 34.32 -35.64
CA ASP A 14 42.87 34.27 -34.91
C ASP A 14 42.61 32.88 -34.31
N THR A 15 42.19 32.87 -33.06
CA THR A 15 41.91 31.68 -32.23
C THR A 15 40.41 31.44 -32.23
N GLY A 16 39.96 30.33 -32.83
CA GLY A 16 38.59 29.84 -32.72
C GLY A 16 38.58 28.36 -32.39
N SER A 17 38.58 28.05 -31.09
CA SER A 17 38.40 26.69 -30.54
C SER A 17 36.92 26.37 -30.44
N ASP A 18 36.59 25.22 -31.03
CA ASP A 18 35.64 24.20 -30.61
C ASP A 18 34.19 24.61 -30.28
N GLY A 19 33.30 24.14 -31.15
CA GLY A 19 31.88 24.06 -30.89
C GLY A 19 31.58 22.99 -29.86
N ASP A 20 30.90 23.40 -28.79
CA ASP A 20 30.21 22.49 -27.87
C ASP A 20 28.72 22.46 -28.21
N ALA A 21 28.26 21.27 -28.56
CA ALA A 21 26.87 20.95 -28.79
C ALA A 21 26.10 21.00 -27.46
N GLU A 22 25.18 21.96 -27.32
CA GLU A 22 24.18 21.96 -26.24
C GLU A 22 23.25 20.75 -26.40
N ALA A 23 23.49 19.73 -25.59
CA ALA A 23 22.55 18.63 -25.35
C ALA A 23 21.39 19.13 -24.47
N HIS A 24 20.22 19.36 -25.06
CA HIS A 24 19.00 19.60 -24.30
C HIS A 24 18.63 18.37 -23.45
N PRO A 25 18.37 18.53 -22.13
CA PRO A 25 17.87 17.45 -21.30
C PRO A 25 16.39 17.15 -21.61
N PRO A 26 15.94 15.88 -21.53
CA PRO A 26 14.56 15.52 -21.81
C PRO A 26 13.61 16.08 -20.74
N PRO A 27 12.34 16.36 -21.09
CA PRO A 27 11.41 17.09 -20.24
C PRO A 27 11.06 16.31 -18.97
N LYS A 28 11.20 16.98 -17.82
CA LYS A 28 10.75 16.52 -16.50
C LYS A 28 9.24 16.30 -16.53
N LYS A 29 8.78 15.04 -16.46
CA LYS A 29 7.40 14.74 -16.06
C LYS A 29 7.21 15.23 -14.63
N SER A 30 6.40 16.26 -14.47
CA SER A 30 5.94 16.75 -13.18
C SER A 30 5.18 15.65 -12.46
N LEU A 31 5.81 15.10 -11.42
CA LEU A 31 5.12 14.38 -10.37
C LEU A 31 4.12 15.36 -9.75
N LYS A 32 2.82 15.08 -9.87
CA LYS A 32 1.81 15.74 -9.04
C LYS A 32 2.21 15.47 -7.58
N LYS A 33 2.51 16.54 -6.86
CA LYS A 33 2.74 16.54 -5.42
C LYS A 33 1.42 16.15 -4.78
N ASP A 34 1.32 14.91 -4.28
CA ASP A 34 0.22 14.47 -3.42
C ASP A 34 0.25 15.38 -2.18
N SER A 35 -0.62 16.39 -2.14
CA SER A 35 -0.78 17.30 -1.01
C SER A 35 -1.77 16.72 -0.01
N ASP A 36 -1.41 15.57 0.56
CA ASP A 36 -1.99 15.08 1.81
C ASP A 36 -0.80 15.09 2.79
N GLU A 37 -0.53 16.23 3.44
CA GLU A 37 0.44 16.28 4.53
C GLU A 37 -0.14 15.47 5.70
N ASP A 38 0.19 14.18 5.70
CA ASP A 38 -0.13 13.19 6.74
C ASP A 38 0.51 13.60 8.07
N ASN A 39 -0.15 14.50 8.82
CA ASN A 39 0.24 14.87 10.17
C ASN A 39 0.06 13.68 11.13
N PHE A 40 1.05 13.42 11.98
CA PHE A 40 1.08 12.28 12.90
C PHE A 40 -0.18 12.20 13.80
N ASP A 41 -0.71 13.35 14.21
CA ASP A 41 -1.87 13.46 15.09
C ASP A 41 -3.22 13.29 14.37
N ASP A 42 -3.32 13.68 13.09
CA ASP A 42 -4.56 13.55 12.31
C ASP A 42 -4.82 12.10 11.86
N ILE A 43 -3.80 11.24 11.95
CA ILE A 43 -3.89 9.84 11.58
C ILE A 43 -4.64 9.00 12.65
N VAL A 44 -4.80 9.51 13.88
CA VAL A 44 -5.30 8.78 15.05
C VAL A 44 -6.84 8.83 15.21
N LYS A 45 -7.55 9.66 14.45
CA LYS A 45 -9.02 9.76 14.56
C LYS A 45 -9.74 8.69 13.72
N THR A 46 -10.45 7.78 14.39
CA THR A 46 -11.39 6.82 13.80
C THR A 46 -12.80 7.41 13.68
N GLU A 47 -13.43 7.14 12.54
CA GLU A 47 -14.71 7.70 12.04
C GLU A 47 -15.95 7.27 12.84
N GLU A 48 -16.90 8.20 12.97
CA GLU A 48 -18.33 7.95 13.23
C GLU A 48 -19.09 7.85 11.90
N ASP A 49 -20.22 7.12 11.94
CA ASP A 49 -21.05 6.69 10.82
C ASP A 49 -21.52 7.82 9.89
N PHE A 50 -21.20 7.70 8.58
CA PHE A 50 -21.70 8.60 7.55
C PHE A 50 -22.87 7.94 6.80
N ILE A 51 -24.04 8.58 6.88
CA ILE A 51 -25.33 8.09 6.35
C ILE A 51 -25.34 8.08 4.81
N PHE A 52 -25.83 6.98 4.24
CA PHE A 52 -26.00 6.69 2.82
C PHE A 52 -27.22 7.44 2.23
N SER A 53 -27.00 8.34 1.27
CA SER A 53 -28.12 8.89 0.47
C SER A 53 -27.71 9.35 -0.94
N GLY A 54 -27.68 8.43 -1.91
CA GLY A 54 -27.73 8.74 -3.33
C GLY A 54 -28.76 7.88 -4.07
N ARG A 55 -29.55 8.49 -4.98
CA ARG A 55 -30.43 7.75 -5.89
C ARG A 55 -29.73 7.54 -7.23
N ASN A 56 -29.57 6.28 -7.65
CA ASN A 56 -29.02 5.94 -8.95
C ASN A 56 -30.11 5.83 -10.03
N THR A 57 -29.79 6.19 -11.28
CA THR A 57 -30.75 6.10 -12.39
C THR A 57 -30.83 4.66 -12.95
N ALA A 58 -32.01 4.22 -13.40
CA ALA A 58 -32.22 2.85 -13.89
C ALA A 58 -31.25 2.43 -15.01
N LYS A 59 -30.87 3.36 -15.91
CA LYS A 59 -29.91 3.11 -16.99
C LYS A 59 -28.48 2.90 -16.48
N GLN A 60 -28.09 3.63 -15.42
CA GLN A 60 -26.78 3.51 -14.80
C GLN A 60 -26.64 2.19 -14.07
N GLN A 61 -27.68 1.77 -13.35
CA GLN A 61 -27.74 0.49 -12.68
C GLN A 61 -27.60 -0.68 -13.67
N GLN A 62 -28.36 -0.68 -14.77
CA GLN A 62 -28.26 -1.71 -15.81
C GLN A 62 -26.86 -1.80 -16.43
N LYS A 63 -26.19 -0.65 -16.62
CA LYS A 63 -24.81 -0.59 -17.12
C LYS A 63 -23.84 -1.28 -16.17
N TYR A 64 -23.90 -0.96 -14.86
CA TYR A 64 -23.00 -1.54 -13.87
C TYR A 64 -23.32 -3.00 -13.53
N GLU A 65 -24.56 -3.45 -13.71
CA GLU A 65 -24.92 -4.87 -13.67
C GLU A 65 -24.26 -5.68 -14.81
N GLY A 66 -24.19 -5.09 -16.01
CA GLY A 66 -23.42 -5.66 -17.12
C GLY A 66 -21.92 -5.78 -16.78
N VAL A 67 -21.36 -4.74 -16.14
CA VAL A 67 -19.98 -4.76 -15.63
C VAL A 67 -19.79 -5.84 -14.55
N ALA A 68 -20.75 -6.01 -13.63
CA ALA A 68 -20.71 -7.04 -12.60
C ALA A 68 -20.54 -8.45 -13.20
N THR A 69 -21.37 -8.74 -14.22
CA THR A 69 -21.34 -10.02 -14.93
C THR A 69 -19.99 -10.24 -15.61
N PHE A 70 -19.42 -9.19 -16.22
CA PHE A 70 -18.08 -9.25 -16.82
C PHE A 70 -16.98 -9.50 -15.78
N LEU A 71 -16.99 -8.78 -14.66
CA LEU A 71 -15.96 -8.89 -13.62
C LEU A 71 -15.95 -10.27 -12.94
N SER A 72 -17.10 -10.93 -12.84
CA SER A 72 -17.19 -12.29 -12.29
C SER A 72 -16.43 -13.33 -13.13
N LYS A 73 -16.36 -13.13 -14.46
CA LYS A 73 -15.72 -14.05 -15.41
C LYS A 73 -14.37 -13.53 -15.92
N TYR A 74 -13.88 -12.42 -15.36
CA TYR A 74 -12.71 -11.75 -15.88
C TYR A 74 -11.45 -12.61 -15.76
N THR A 75 -10.71 -12.73 -16.86
CA THR A 75 -9.42 -13.41 -16.96
C THR A 75 -8.34 -12.43 -17.42
N VAL A 76 -7.09 -12.74 -17.07
CA VAL A 76 -5.93 -11.90 -17.43
C VAL A 76 -5.80 -11.86 -18.95
N GLY A 77 -5.72 -10.65 -19.52
CA GLY A 77 -5.56 -10.41 -20.96
C GLY A 77 -6.74 -9.67 -21.60
N ASN A 78 -7.92 -9.72 -20.99
CA ASN A 78 -9.07 -8.95 -21.47
C ASN A 78 -8.96 -7.47 -21.06
N LYS A 79 -9.37 -6.57 -21.97
CA LYS A 79 -9.45 -5.13 -21.68
C LYS A 79 -10.40 -4.92 -20.50
N PHE A 80 -9.94 -4.17 -19.50
CA PHE A 80 -10.74 -3.85 -18.34
C PHE A 80 -11.80 -2.78 -18.70
N PRO A 81 -13.04 -2.84 -18.19
CA PRO A 81 -14.10 -1.95 -18.66
C PRO A 81 -13.84 -0.48 -18.29
N ASP A 82 -13.82 0.40 -19.28
CA ASP A 82 -13.64 1.86 -19.09
C ASP A 82 -14.72 2.45 -18.16
N ALA A 83 -15.92 1.85 -18.15
CA ALA A 83 -17.01 2.20 -17.24
C ALA A 83 -16.65 2.03 -15.76
N PHE A 84 -15.78 1.06 -15.43
CA PHE A 84 -15.31 0.87 -14.06
C PHE A 84 -14.30 1.96 -13.67
N GLU A 85 -13.42 2.37 -14.59
CA GLU A 85 -12.49 3.46 -14.31
C GLU A 85 -13.21 4.76 -13.97
N HIS A 86 -14.36 5.00 -14.62
CA HIS A 86 -15.21 6.16 -14.32
C HIS A 86 -15.74 6.20 -12.88
N ILE A 87 -15.87 5.05 -12.19
CA ILE A 87 -16.25 5.00 -10.78
C ILE A 87 -15.30 5.83 -9.92
N CYS A 88 -14.02 5.93 -10.31
CA CYS A 88 -13.01 6.65 -9.55
C CYS A 88 -13.30 8.17 -9.43
N SER A 89 -13.98 8.72 -10.42
CA SER A 89 -14.27 10.16 -10.53
C SER A 89 -15.63 10.54 -9.92
N MET A 90 -16.43 9.55 -9.51
CA MET A 90 -17.76 9.78 -8.97
C MET A 90 -17.69 10.18 -7.49
N GLN A 91 -18.63 11.03 -7.06
CA GLN A 91 -18.79 11.37 -5.65
C GLN A 91 -19.33 10.16 -4.87
N ASN A 92 -20.34 9.48 -5.42
CA ASN A 92 -20.97 8.29 -4.86
C ASN A 92 -20.30 6.99 -5.36
N TRP A 93 -18.97 6.98 -5.45
CA TRP A 93 -18.22 5.85 -6.01
C TRP A 93 -18.52 4.52 -5.30
N GLU A 94 -18.82 4.57 -4.00
CA GLU A 94 -19.12 3.38 -3.18
C GLU A 94 -20.44 2.73 -3.61
N GLU A 95 -21.52 3.51 -3.77
CA GLU A 95 -22.83 3.00 -4.18
C GLU A 95 -22.73 2.30 -5.55
N GLU A 96 -22.02 2.93 -6.49
CA GLU A 96 -21.78 2.39 -7.83
C GLU A 96 -20.91 1.14 -7.79
N LEU A 97 -19.92 1.11 -6.90
CA LEU A 97 -19.08 -0.06 -6.70
C LEU A 97 -19.91 -1.27 -6.25
N PHE A 98 -20.82 -1.08 -5.30
CA PHE A 98 -21.63 -2.18 -4.78
C PHE A 98 -22.63 -2.75 -5.80
N ILE A 99 -23.10 -1.94 -6.77
CA ILE A 99 -23.89 -2.46 -7.90
C ILE A 99 -23.10 -3.51 -8.69
N THR A 100 -21.77 -3.36 -8.78
CA THR A 100 -20.91 -4.31 -9.49
C THR A 100 -20.63 -5.61 -8.72
N LYS A 101 -21.22 -5.79 -7.53
CA LYS A 101 -21.15 -7.04 -6.72
C LYS A 101 -19.71 -7.51 -6.45
N PRO A 102 -18.91 -6.74 -5.69
CA PRO A 102 -17.49 -7.02 -5.45
C PRO A 102 -17.20 -8.40 -4.84
N GLU A 103 -18.15 -8.97 -4.10
CA GLU A 103 -18.09 -10.31 -3.54
C GLU A 103 -17.97 -11.41 -4.61
N ASN A 104 -18.46 -11.16 -5.82
CA ASN A 104 -18.52 -12.11 -6.93
C ASN A 104 -17.45 -11.89 -8.00
N TRP A 105 -16.59 -10.89 -7.85
CA TRP A 105 -15.53 -10.64 -8.83
C TRP A 105 -14.55 -11.81 -8.91
N SER A 106 -13.94 -12.05 -10.07
CA SER A 106 -12.84 -13.01 -10.14
C SER A 106 -11.61 -12.48 -9.37
N PRO A 107 -10.71 -13.35 -8.86
CA PRO A 107 -9.47 -12.91 -8.21
C PRO A 107 -8.63 -11.97 -9.10
N SER A 108 -8.65 -12.20 -10.42
CA SER A 108 -7.98 -11.36 -11.41
C SER A 108 -8.63 -9.98 -11.54
N ALA A 109 -9.97 -9.90 -11.44
CA ALA A 109 -10.69 -8.63 -11.45
C ALA A 109 -10.37 -7.80 -10.20
N VAL A 110 -10.32 -8.44 -9.02
CA VAL A 110 -9.93 -7.78 -7.76
C VAL A 110 -8.55 -7.15 -7.89
N TYR A 111 -7.60 -7.84 -8.53
CA TYR A 111 -6.27 -7.29 -8.78
C TYR A 111 -6.28 -6.05 -9.67
N GLN A 112 -7.02 -6.07 -10.78
CA GLN A 112 -7.11 -4.91 -11.67
C GLN A 112 -7.85 -3.74 -11.01
N ALA A 113 -8.97 -4.01 -10.34
CA ALA A 113 -9.71 -3.02 -9.57
C ALA A 113 -8.80 -2.36 -8.51
N THR A 114 -8.05 -3.17 -7.75
CA THR A 114 -7.11 -2.66 -6.74
C THR A 114 -6.05 -1.77 -7.38
N ARG A 115 -5.49 -2.15 -8.53
CA ARG A 115 -4.51 -1.31 -9.25
C ARG A 115 -5.08 0.03 -9.68
N ILE A 116 -6.29 0.03 -10.23
CA ILE A 116 -6.98 1.24 -10.70
C ILE A 116 -7.28 2.16 -9.53
N PHE A 117 -7.83 1.63 -8.43
CA PHE A 117 -8.14 2.43 -7.26
C PHE A 117 -6.90 2.97 -6.56
N VAL A 118 -5.86 2.16 -6.36
CA VAL A 118 -4.59 2.63 -5.76
C VAL A 118 -3.97 3.77 -6.56
N HIS A 119 -4.12 3.77 -7.89
CA HIS A 119 -3.59 4.82 -8.75
C HIS A 119 -4.44 6.10 -8.74
N ASN A 120 -5.77 5.96 -8.70
CA ASN A 120 -6.68 7.10 -8.90
C ASN A 120 -7.25 7.69 -7.59
N PHE A 121 -7.34 6.90 -6.52
CA PHE A 121 -7.87 7.35 -5.23
C PHE A 121 -6.79 7.91 -4.31
N GLY A 122 -7.20 8.89 -3.49
CA GLY A 122 -6.46 9.33 -2.31
C GLY A 122 -6.43 8.27 -1.20
N ALA A 123 -5.64 8.51 -0.15
CA ALA A 123 -5.42 7.53 0.92
C ALA A 123 -6.74 7.12 1.62
N THR A 124 -7.63 8.08 1.91
CA THR A 124 -8.91 7.83 2.59
C THR A 124 -9.85 6.94 1.78
N LYS A 125 -10.02 7.20 0.48
CA LYS A 125 -10.86 6.36 -0.39
C LYS A 125 -10.26 4.95 -0.56
N CYS A 126 -8.94 4.86 -0.69
CA CYS A 126 -8.26 3.56 -0.72
C CYS A 126 -8.44 2.78 0.58
N GLN A 127 -8.30 3.44 1.74
CA GLN A 127 -8.50 2.82 3.05
C GLN A 127 -9.90 2.21 3.13
N HIS A 128 -10.91 2.99 2.72
CA HIS A 128 -12.29 2.54 2.72
C HIS A 128 -12.46 1.32 1.82
N PHE A 129 -12.04 1.39 0.54
CA PHE A 129 -12.07 0.26 -0.39
C PHE A 129 -11.38 -1.00 0.16
N PHE A 130 -10.22 -0.84 0.81
CA PHE A 130 -9.52 -1.98 1.40
C PHE A 130 -10.32 -2.62 2.54
N ARG A 131 -10.96 -1.80 3.38
CA ARG A 131 -11.76 -2.24 4.52
C ARG A 131 -13.03 -2.97 4.08
N ILE A 132 -13.75 -2.46 3.09
CA ILE A 132 -15.06 -3.00 2.69
C ILE A 132 -15.01 -4.07 1.59
N VAL A 133 -13.97 -4.09 0.75
CA VAL A 133 -13.86 -5.05 -0.36
C VAL A 133 -12.65 -5.96 -0.22
N LEU A 134 -11.44 -5.40 -0.17
CA LEU A 134 -10.22 -6.20 -0.31
C LEU A 134 -9.99 -7.13 0.89
N LEU A 135 -10.08 -6.60 2.11
CA LEU A 135 -9.86 -7.36 3.34
C LEU A 135 -10.89 -8.50 3.49
N PRO A 136 -12.22 -8.27 3.42
CA PRO A 136 -13.20 -9.36 3.49
C PRO A 136 -12.97 -10.42 2.40
N ARG A 137 -12.62 -10.00 1.19
CA ARG A 137 -12.37 -10.92 0.08
C ARG A 137 -11.15 -11.81 0.30
N VAL A 138 -10.06 -11.25 0.82
CA VAL A 138 -8.83 -11.99 1.14
C VAL A 138 -9.09 -13.02 2.24
N ARG A 139 -9.79 -12.60 3.31
CA ARG A 139 -10.13 -13.51 4.43
C ARG A 139 -11.01 -14.67 3.98
N LYS A 140 -12.01 -14.38 3.14
CA LYS A 140 -12.89 -15.41 2.55
C LYS A 140 -12.11 -16.42 1.72
N ASP A 141 -11.22 -15.98 0.84
CA ASP A 141 -10.42 -16.87 -0.02
C ASP A 141 -9.48 -17.78 0.81
N ILE A 142 -8.87 -17.24 1.87
CA ILE A 142 -8.03 -18.02 2.79
C ILE A 142 -8.86 -19.05 3.55
N TYR A 143 -10.04 -18.68 4.02
CA TYR A 143 -10.93 -19.59 4.74
C TYR A 143 -11.42 -20.74 3.84
N GLU A 144 -11.79 -20.44 2.59
CA GLU A 144 -12.32 -21.44 1.65
C GLU A 144 -11.23 -22.37 1.09
N ASN A 145 -10.08 -21.81 0.70
CA ASN A 145 -9.06 -22.56 -0.04
C ASN A 145 -7.84 -22.98 0.81
N ASN A 146 -7.74 -22.53 2.07
CA ASN A 146 -6.56 -22.67 2.94
C ASN A 146 -5.25 -22.06 2.39
N HIS A 147 -5.29 -21.45 1.21
CA HIS A 147 -4.21 -20.72 0.56
C HIS A 147 -4.78 -19.47 -0.13
N LEU A 148 -3.97 -18.42 -0.27
CA LEU A 148 -4.42 -17.22 -0.97
C LEU A 148 -4.12 -17.31 -2.46
N ASN A 149 -5.11 -17.00 -3.30
CA ASN A 149 -4.94 -16.88 -4.74
C ASN A 149 -3.83 -15.85 -5.07
N ILE A 150 -2.97 -16.18 -6.05
CA ILE A 150 -1.83 -15.34 -6.43
C ILE A 150 -2.26 -13.93 -6.87
N ALA A 151 -3.42 -13.78 -7.51
CA ALA A 151 -3.94 -12.47 -7.90
C ALA A 151 -4.32 -11.63 -6.68
N LEU A 152 -4.91 -12.23 -5.65
CA LEU A 152 -5.24 -11.55 -4.40
C LEU A 152 -3.98 -11.19 -3.61
N TYR A 153 -2.99 -12.08 -3.58
CA TYR A 153 -1.67 -11.78 -3.00
C TYR A 153 -1.01 -10.57 -3.70
N ARG A 154 -1.05 -10.53 -5.03
CA ARG A 154 -0.58 -9.37 -5.81
C ARG A 154 -1.42 -8.12 -5.56
N SER A 155 -2.71 -8.26 -5.26
CA SER A 155 -3.60 -7.15 -4.89
C SER A 155 -3.16 -6.51 -3.58
N LEU A 156 -2.86 -7.32 -2.57
CA LEU A 156 -2.31 -6.83 -1.29
C LEU A 156 -0.95 -6.15 -1.48
N GLN A 157 -0.07 -6.70 -2.33
CA GLN A 157 1.20 -6.05 -2.67
C GLN A 157 0.99 -4.69 -3.36
N LYS A 158 -0.08 -4.53 -4.14
CA LYS A 158 -0.44 -3.24 -4.75
C LYS A 158 -1.04 -2.29 -3.74
N ALA A 159 -1.88 -2.76 -2.82
CA ALA A 159 -2.43 -1.96 -1.74
C ALA A 159 -1.32 -1.30 -0.88
N LEU A 160 -0.21 -2.00 -0.66
CA LEU A 160 0.94 -1.46 0.09
C LEU A 160 1.60 -0.24 -0.56
N GLN A 161 1.36 0.04 -1.85
CA GLN A 161 1.85 1.28 -2.49
C GLN A 161 1.21 2.56 -1.91
N LYS A 162 0.10 2.42 -1.16
CA LYS A 162 -0.48 3.48 -0.33
C LYS A 162 -0.44 3.00 1.14
N PRO A 163 0.70 3.16 1.85
CA PRO A 163 0.91 2.55 3.17
C PRO A 163 -0.08 3.02 4.24
N SER A 164 -0.44 4.30 4.27
CA SER A 164 -1.46 4.85 5.20
C SER A 164 -2.78 4.06 5.09
N ALA A 165 -3.27 3.89 3.86
CA ALA A 165 -4.48 3.15 3.56
C ALA A 165 -4.34 1.65 3.89
N PHE A 166 -3.20 1.04 3.59
CA PHE A 166 -2.94 -0.36 3.92
C PHE A 166 -2.97 -0.62 5.43
N CYS A 167 -2.33 0.25 6.23
CA CYS A 167 -2.28 0.08 7.69
C CYS A 167 -3.67 0.20 8.31
N LYS A 168 -4.40 1.27 7.97
CA LYS A 168 -5.73 1.55 8.54
C LYS A 168 -6.85 0.69 7.94
N GLY A 169 -6.71 0.24 6.70
CA GLY A 169 -7.73 -0.51 5.98
C GLY A 169 -7.57 -2.03 6.05
N ILE A 170 -6.36 -2.53 6.31
CA ILE A 170 -6.05 -3.97 6.30
C ILE A 170 -5.43 -4.39 7.63
N LEU A 171 -4.24 -3.89 7.96
CA LEU A 171 -3.43 -4.44 9.05
C LEU A 171 -4.05 -4.21 10.44
N ILE A 172 -4.43 -2.97 10.74
CA ILE A 172 -5.04 -2.61 12.03
C ILE A 172 -6.41 -3.30 12.19
N PRO A 173 -7.35 -3.22 11.22
CA PRO A 173 -8.63 -3.92 11.32
C PRO A 173 -8.48 -5.44 11.48
N LEU A 174 -7.50 -6.05 10.82
CA LEU A 174 -7.21 -7.48 10.96
C LEU A 174 -6.83 -7.83 12.40
N CYS A 175 -5.97 -7.02 13.03
CA CYS A 175 -5.57 -7.19 14.44
C CYS A 175 -6.72 -6.86 15.41
N GLU A 176 -7.50 -5.80 15.14
CA GLU A 176 -8.62 -5.36 15.98
C GLU A 176 -9.75 -6.38 16.01
N SER A 177 -9.97 -7.09 14.89
CA SER A 177 -11.01 -8.12 14.78
C SER A 177 -10.80 -9.31 15.73
N ARG A 178 -9.56 -9.55 16.20
CA ARG A 178 -9.16 -10.70 17.05
C ARG A 178 -9.53 -12.09 16.52
N THR A 179 -9.98 -12.17 15.27
CA THR A 179 -10.32 -13.41 14.57
C THR A 179 -9.24 -13.79 13.55
N CYS A 180 -8.11 -13.08 13.57
CA CYS A 180 -7.00 -13.33 12.65
C CYS A 180 -6.42 -14.73 12.88
N THR A 181 -6.34 -15.51 11.80
CA THR A 181 -5.77 -16.86 11.84
C THR A 181 -4.24 -16.83 11.59
N PRO A 182 -3.49 -17.86 12.04
CA PRO A 182 -2.05 -17.96 11.73
C PRO A 182 -1.71 -17.94 10.24
N ARG A 183 -2.66 -18.36 9.38
CA ARG A 183 -2.49 -18.28 7.92
C ARG A 183 -2.63 -16.85 7.41
N GLU A 184 -3.64 -16.13 7.88
CA GLU A 184 -3.85 -14.72 7.52
C GLU A 184 -2.64 -13.86 7.94
N GLU A 185 -2.15 -14.02 9.18
CA GLU A 185 -0.99 -13.26 9.66
C GLU A 185 0.29 -13.59 8.87
N CYS A 186 0.59 -14.86 8.61
CA CYS A 186 1.75 -15.24 7.80
C CYS A 186 1.71 -14.65 6.39
N ILE A 187 0.55 -14.65 5.74
CA ILE A 187 0.39 -14.12 4.38
C ILE A 187 0.62 -12.61 4.38
N VAL A 188 -0.08 -11.87 5.25
CA VAL A 188 0.04 -10.40 5.34
C VAL A 188 1.44 -9.99 5.81
N GLY A 189 2.00 -10.70 6.79
CA GLY A 189 3.36 -10.49 7.29
C GLY A 189 4.41 -10.67 6.20
N SER A 190 4.29 -11.73 5.39
CA SER A 190 5.24 -11.95 4.29
C SER A 190 5.26 -10.83 3.24
N ILE A 191 4.15 -10.11 3.08
CA ILE A 191 4.08 -8.95 2.18
C ILE A 191 4.81 -7.77 2.79
N ILE A 192 4.60 -7.51 4.08
CA ILE A 192 5.31 -6.47 4.83
C ILE A 192 6.81 -6.75 4.79
N GLU A 193 7.24 -7.98 5.10
CA GLU A 193 8.63 -8.42 5.10
C GLU A 193 9.31 -8.21 3.74
N LYS A 194 8.67 -8.64 2.64
CA LYS A 194 9.27 -8.60 1.29
C LYS A 194 9.28 -7.21 0.63
N LYS A 195 8.41 -6.30 1.05
CA LYS A 195 8.29 -4.97 0.41
C LYS A 195 8.89 -3.87 1.28
N ALA A 196 9.36 -2.80 0.65
CA ALA A 196 9.78 -1.61 1.36
C ALA A 196 8.56 -1.00 2.08
N PHE A 197 8.72 -0.70 3.36
CA PHE A 197 7.65 -0.21 4.22
C PHE A 197 8.12 1.11 4.86
N PRO A 198 7.50 2.27 4.58
CA PRO A 198 8.05 3.53 5.06
C PRO A 198 8.04 3.64 6.59
N LEU A 199 9.11 4.22 7.14
CA LEU A 199 9.36 4.34 8.59
C LEU A 199 8.19 5.01 9.33
N LEU A 200 7.65 6.10 8.80
CA LEU A 200 6.57 6.86 9.46
C LEU A 200 5.37 5.94 9.81
N TYR A 201 4.85 5.23 8.81
CA TYR A 201 3.71 4.34 9.01
C TYR A 201 4.07 3.11 9.83
N LEU A 202 5.34 2.68 9.81
CA LEU A 202 5.81 1.58 10.66
C LEU A 202 5.73 1.97 12.14
N CYS A 203 6.26 3.14 12.47
CA CYS A 203 6.22 3.70 13.82
C CYS A 203 4.78 3.85 14.33
N ILE A 204 3.89 4.45 13.52
CA ILE A 204 2.48 4.64 13.87
C ILE A 204 1.79 3.29 14.10
N THR A 205 1.98 2.35 13.18
CA THR A 205 1.37 1.02 13.28
C THR A 205 1.90 0.28 14.51
N LEU A 206 3.21 0.30 14.74
CA LEU A 206 3.84 -0.35 15.88
C LEU A 206 3.37 0.24 17.20
N PHE A 207 3.25 1.56 17.29
CA PHE A 207 2.69 2.25 18.45
C PHE A 207 1.24 1.82 18.71
N LYS A 208 0.39 1.81 17.67
CA LYS A 208 -1.01 1.38 17.77
C LYS A 208 -1.13 -0.09 18.21
N LEU A 209 -0.39 -1.00 17.58
CA LEU A 209 -0.39 -2.43 17.91
C LEU A 209 0.08 -2.69 19.35
N SER A 210 1.10 -1.97 19.80
CA SER A 210 1.63 -2.07 21.17
C SER A 210 0.59 -1.68 22.22
N GLY A 211 -0.25 -0.69 21.91
CA GLY A 211 -1.34 -0.24 22.77
C GLY A 211 -2.51 -1.23 22.87
N MET A 212 -2.75 -2.06 21.86
CA MET A 212 -3.93 -2.94 21.77
C MET A 212 -3.95 -4.07 22.81
N VAL A 213 -5.13 -4.69 22.97
CA VAL A 213 -5.29 -5.89 23.79
C VAL A 213 -4.50 -7.02 23.16
N TYR A 214 -3.66 -7.67 23.96
CA TYR A 214 -2.78 -8.72 23.49
C TYR A 214 -3.52 -9.89 22.83
N CYS A 215 -3.03 -10.27 21.65
CA CYS A 215 -3.26 -11.56 21.00
C CYS A 215 -1.95 -12.04 20.34
N GLY A 216 -1.83 -13.34 20.05
CA GLY A 216 -0.63 -13.91 19.42
C GLY A 216 -0.27 -13.24 18.09
N THR A 217 -1.27 -12.86 17.31
CA THR A 217 -1.13 -12.14 16.03
C THR A 217 -0.46 -10.78 16.17
N ILE A 218 -0.74 -10.05 17.25
CA ILE A 218 -0.08 -8.77 17.49
C ILE A 218 1.42 -8.98 17.71
N SER A 219 1.84 -9.99 18.47
CA SER A 219 3.27 -10.32 18.61
C SER A 219 3.93 -10.68 17.29
N TYR A 220 3.22 -11.41 16.41
CA TYR A 220 3.74 -11.72 15.08
C TYR A 220 3.98 -10.47 14.25
N PHE A 221 3.00 -9.56 14.16
CA PHE A 221 3.19 -8.31 13.40
C PHE A 221 4.20 -7.36 14.04
N ILE A 222 4.25 -7.27 15.37
CA ILE A 222 5.31 -6.51 16.08
C ILE A 222 6.68 -7.05 15.68
N LYS A 223 6.88 -8.38 15.73
CA LYS A 223 8.12 -9.02 15.28
C LYS A 223 8.47 -8.63 13.84
N VAL A 224 7.55 -8.83 12.90
CA VAL A 224 7.78 -8.54 11.47
C VAL A 224 8.12 -7.07 11.22
N LEU A 225 7.50 -6.14 11.96
CA LEU A 225 7.80 -4.71 11.86
C LEU A 225 9.18 -4.39 12.46
N LEU A 226 9.55 -4.99 13.59
CA LEU A 226 10.87 -4.81 14.20
C LEU A 226 12.00 -5.37 13.32
N GLU A 227 11.76 -6.49 12.61
CA GLU A 227 12.69 -7.09 11.64
C GLU A 227 13.03 -6.16 10.45
N LYS A 228 12.26 -5.08 10.24
CA LYS A 228 12.61 -4.04 9.25
C LYS A 228 13.83 -3.21 9.62
N ASN A 229 14.31 -3.32 10.85
CA ASN A 229 15.54 -2.73 11.30
C ASN A 229 15.64 -1.19 11.15
N TYR A 230 14.53 -0.47 11.27
CA TYR A 230 14.55 1.00 11.23
C TYR A 230 14.74 1.65 12.59
N SER A 231 15.47 2.76 12.66
CA SER A 231 15.65 3.55 13.88
C SER A 231 14.31 4.07 14.38
N LEU A 232 13.91 3.68 15.59
CA LEU A 232 12.60 3.99 16.16
C LEU A 232 12.70 5.23 17.06
N PRO A 233 11.69 6.11 17.06
CA PRO A 233 11.55 7.17 18.06
C PRO A 233 11.37 6.60 19.47
N GLU A 234 11.83 7.34 20.48
CA GLU A 234 11.72 6.94 21.90
C GLU A 234 10.28 6.63 22.32
N SER A 235 9.31 7.43 21.88
CA SER A 235 7.89 7.19 22.17
C SER A 235 7.38 5.84 21.66
N VAL A 236 7.91 5.35 20.54
CA VAL A 236 7.56 4.03 19.99
C VAL A 236 8.26 2.93 20.78
N LEU A 237 9.52 3.14 21.15
CA LEU A 237 10.26 2.22 22.02
C LEU A 237 9.55 2.05 23.36
N ASP A 238 9.17 3.16 24.01
CA ASP A 238 8.43 3.15 25.27
C ASP A 238 7.11 2.39 25.15
N ALA A 239 6.37 2.58 24.04
CA ALA A 239 5.14 1.86 23.79
C ALA A 239 5.36 0.34 23.65
N VAL A 240 6.42 -0.07 22.96
CA VAL A 240 6.79 -1.49 22.78
C VAL A 240 7.27 -2.10 24.11
N VAL A 241 8.10 -1.37 24.88
CA VAL A 241 8.52 -1.79 26.23
C VAL A 241 7.29 -1.95 27.12
N ALA A 242 6.40 -0.96 27.14
CA ALA A 242 5.16 -1.03 27.89
C ALA A 242 4.28 -2.21 27.46
N HIS A 243 4.27 -2.57 26.17
CA HIS A 243 3.57 -3.76 25.68
C HIS A 243 4.10 -5.04 26.34
N PHE A 244 5.42 -5.23 26.39
CA PHE A 244 6.05 -6.40 27.02
C PHE A 244 5.95 -6.38 28.55
N MET A 245 6.08 -5.21 29.18
CA MET A 245 5.98 -5.06 30.64
C MET A 245 4.62 -5.50 31.21
N ARG A 246 3.53 -5.43 30.41
CA ARG A 246 2.19 -5.95 30.78
C ARG A 246 2.15 -7.44 31.14
N PHE A 247 3.24 -8.18 30.89
CA PHE A 247 3.34 -9.62 31.11
C PHE A 247 4.24 -10.00 32.28
N VAL A 248 4.99 -9.06 32.85
CA VAL A 248 5.96 -9.34 33.92
C VAL A 248 5.27 -9.99 35.12
N ASP A 249 4.11 -9.46 35.53
CA ASP A 249 3.36 -9.96 36.68
C ASP A 249 2.33 -11.04 36.30
N LYS A 250 2.26 -11.45 35.03
CA LYS A 250 1.26 -12.43 34.57
C LYS A 250 1.83 -13.83 34.60
N THR A 251 1.17 -14.72 35.33
CA THR A 251 1.45 -16.16 35.39
C THR A 251 1.04 -16.94 34.13
N ARG A 252 0.63 -16.26 33.05
CA ARG A 252 0.17 -16.91 31.82
C ARG A 252 1.34 -17.48 31.03
N ILE A 253 1.14 -18.65 30.44
CA ILE A 253 2.07 -19.20 29.45
C ILE A 253 2.02 -18.31 28.20
N THR A 254 3.12 -17.64 27.88
CA THR A 254 3.28 -16.87 26.66
C THR A 254 3.67 -17.77 25.49
N PRO A 255 3.10 -17.57 24.28
CA PRO A 255 3.45 -18.36 23.12
C PRO A 255 4.87 -18.05 22.64
N VAL A 256 5.49 -18.99 21.91
CA VAL A 256 6.87 -18.85 21.38
C VAL A 256 7.06 -17.56 20.58
N ILE A 257 6.05 -17.16 19.79
CA ILE A 257 6.12 -15.93 18.99
C ILE A 257 6.29 -14.67 19.84
N TRP A 258 5.78 -14.67 21.07
CA TRP A 258 5.98 -13.56 22.01
C TRP A 258 7.47 -13.45 22.38
N HIS A 259 8.10 -14.57 22.75
CA HIS A 259 9.53 -14.60 23.07
C HIS A 259 10.40 -14.23 21.87
N GLN A 260 10.05 -14.70 20.67
CA GLN A 260 10.74 -14.32 19.44
C GLN A 260 10.61 -12.81 19.18
N SER A 261 9.41 -12.24 19.36
CA SER A 261 9.20 -10.80 19.19
C SER A 261 10.02 -9.96 20.18
N LEU A 262 10.12 -10.41 21.44
CA LEU A 262 10.96 -9.77 22.45
C LEU A 262 12.45 -9.91 22.13
N LEU A 263 12.88 -11.08 21.68
CA LEU A 263 14.28 -11.30 21.28
C LEU A 263 14.67 -10.37 20.13
N THR A 264 13.83 -10.26 19.09
CA THR A 264 14.05 -9.32 17.97
C THR A 264 14.12 -7.88 18.46
N PHE A 265 13.30 -7.50 19.45
CA PHE A 265 13.35 -6.17 20.04
C PHE A 265 14.67 -5.88 20.76
N VAL A 266 15.19 -6.84 21.54
CA VAL A 266 16.41 -6.68 22.35
C VAL A 266 17.69 -6.80 21.52
N GLN A 267 17.69 -7.60 20.46
CA GLN A 267 18.84 -7.76 19.57
C GLN A 267 19.11 -6.54 18.70
N ARG A 268 18.11 -5.67 18.56
CA ARG A 268 18.15 -4.45 17.76
C ARG A 268 18.69 -3.28 18.58
#